data_AF-A0A536A995-F1
#
_entry.id   AF-A0A536A995-F1
#
_cell.length_a   1.000
_cell.length_b   1.000
_cell.length_c   1.000
_cell.angle_alpha   90.00
_cell.angle_beta   90.00
_cell.angle_gamma   90.00
#
_symmetry.space_group_name_H-M   'P 1'
#
loop_
_entity.id
_entity.type
_entity.pdbx_description
1 polymer ?
#
loop_
_entity_poly.entity_id
_entity_poly.type
_entity_poly.pdbx_seq_one_letter_code
_entity_poly.pdbx_strand_id
1 'polypeptide(L)' 'MSGSTITSLEALDVRFPTSRTLAGSDAMNVAPDYSATYVILRTDRGDKLSGHGLT' A
#
# COMPACT_ATOMS: atom_id res chain seq x y z
N MET A 1 26.39 6.35 14.42
CA MET A 1 25.36 6.55 13.38
C MET A 1 24.27 7.42 13.98
N SER A 2 23.91 8.55 13.37
CA SER A 2 22.66 9.22 13.76
C SER A 2 21.51 8.35 13.25
N GLY A 3 20.68 7.83 14.16
CA GLY A 3 19.46 7.10 13.79
C GLY A 3 18.46 8.01 13.07
N SER A 4 17.37 7.42 12.60
CA SER A 4 16.20 8.15 12.08
C SER A 4 14.98 7.73 12.88
N THR A 5 14.11 8.69 13.20
CA THR A 5 12.88 8.43 13.96
C THR A 5 11.71 8.40 13.00
N ILE A 6 10.86 7.37 13.09
CA ILE A 6 9.57 7.37 12.39
C ILE A 6 8.65 8.35 13.13
N THR A 7 8.12 9.34 12.42
CA THR A 7 7.32 10.42 13.02
C THR A 7 5.84 10.33 12.68
N SER A 8 5.47 9.67 11.59
CA SER A 8 4.07 9.47 11.23
C SER A 8 3.86 8.27 10.31
N LEU A 9 2.60 7.83 10.25
CA LEU A 9 2.11 6.81 9.34
C LEU A 9 0.92 7.36 8.56
N GLU A 10 0.86 7.04 7.27
CA GLU A 10 -0.31 7.26 6.40
C GLU A 10 -0.75 5.90 5.85
N ALA A 11 -2.05 5.59 5.98
CA ALA A 11 -2.65 4.37 5.46
C ALA A 11 -3.68 4.72 4.39
N LEU A 12 -3.62 4.01 3.26
CA LEU A 12 -4.42 4.26 2.06
C LEU A 12 -5.14 2.96 1.67
N ASP A 13 -6.46 3.03 1.52
CA ASP A 13 -7.28 1.96 0.91
C ASP A 13 -7.21 2.14 -0.62
N VAL A 14 -6.43 1.28 -1.28
CA VAL A 14 -6.21 1.33 -2.73
C VAL A 14 -6.94 0.15 -3.36
N ARG A 15 -7.82 0.42 -4.33
CA ARG A 15 -8.58 -0.61 -5.06
C ARG A 15 -8.48 -0.42 -6.55
N PHE A 16 -8.28 -1.52 -7.27
CA PHE A 16 -8.26 -1.57 -8.72
C PHE A 16 -9.51 -2.32 -9.21
N PRO A 17 -10.25 -1.78 -10.21
CA PRO A 17 -11.49 -2.39 -10.69
C PRO A 17 -11.22 -3.57 -11.65
N THR A 18 -10.42 -4.55 -11.20
CA THR A 18 -10.02 -5.72 -11.99
C THR A 18 -11.19 -6.64 -12.35
N SER A 19 -12.29 -6.56 -11.61
CA SER A 19 -13.55 -7.25 -11.92
C SER A 19 -14.09 -6.91 -13.31
N ARG A 20 -13.83 -5.70 -13.84
CA ARG A 20 -14.31 -5.26 -15.17
C ARG A 20 -13.76 -6.11 -16.31
N THR A 21 -12.58 -6.70 -16.14
CA THR A 21 -11.94 -7.58 -17.11
C THR A 21 -11.78 -9.00 -16.61
N LEU A 22 -12.38 -9.31 -15.44
CA LEU A 22 -12.27 -10.59 -14.74
C LEU A 22 -10.80 -11.03 -14.49
N ALA A 23 -9.89 -10.07 -14.32
CA ALA A 23 -8.50 -10.39 -14.05
C ALA A 23 -8.38 -11.02 -12.65
N GLY A 24 -7.72 -12.18 -12.57
CA GLY A 24 -7.57 -12.90 -11.31
C GLY A 24 -8.77 -13.75 -10.91
N SER A 25 -9.79 -13.90 -11.78
CA SER A 25 -10.92 -14.76 -11.50
C SER A 25 -10.52 -16.22 -11.38
N ASP A 26 -11.12 -16.93 -10.43
CA ASP A 26 -10.97 -18.38 -10.27
C ASP A 26 -12.33 -19.01 -9.88
N ALA A 27 -12.32 -20.32 -9.57
CA ALA A 27 -13.55 -21.05 -9.22
C ALA A 27 -14.25 -20.53 -7.96
N MET A 28 -13.51 -19.91 -7.04
CA MET A 28 -13.99 -19.37 -5.78
C MET A 28 -14.20 -17.85 -5.85
N ASN A 29 -13.31 -17.14 -6.55
CA ASN A 29 -13.30 -15.68 -6.68
C ASN A 29 -13.70 -15.29 -8.10
N VAL A 30 -15.01 -15.20 -8.37
CA VAL A 30 -15.53 -15.04 -9.75
C VAL A 30 -15.16 -13.70 -10.41
N ALA A 31 -15.15 -12.61 -9.65
CA ALA A 31 -14.85 -11.27 -10.17
C ALA A 31 -14.17 -10.40 -9.10
N PRO A 32 -12.91 -10.69 -8.72
CA PRO A 32 -12.24 -9.97 -7.66
C PRO A 32 -11.83 -8.57 -8.12
N ASP A 33 -11.94 -7.61 -7.20
CA ASP A 33 -11.25 -6.33 -7.30
C ASP A 33 -9.99 -6.41 -6.43
N TYR A 34 -8.83 -6.45 -7.08
CA TYR A 34 -7.55 -6.45 -6.38
C TYR A 34 -7.39 -5.14 -5.62
N SER A 35 -6.96 -5.26 -4.38
CA SER A 35 -6.79 -4.13 -3.47
C SER A 35 -5.51 -4.28 -2.69
N ALA A 36 -5.05 -3.17 -2.11
CA ALA A 36 -3.94 -3.16 -1.18
C ALA A 36 -4.22 -2.19 -0.03
N THR A 37 -3.84 -2.60 1.17
CA THR A 37 -3.64 -1.62 2.25
C THR A 37 -2.23 -1.06 2.09
N TYR A 38 -2.13 0.16 1.59
CA TYR A 38 -0.84 0.81 1.33
C TYR A 38 -0.44 1.71 2.50
N VAL A 39 0.81 1.61 2.95
CA VAL A 39 1.33 2.33 4.10
C VAL A 39 2.57 3.12 3.75
N ILE A 40 2.61 4.37 4.21
CA ILE A 40 3.78 5.25 4.14
C ILE A 40 4.24 5.59 5.56
N LEU A 41 5.50 5.29 5.87
CA LEU A 41 6.18 5.70 7.10
C LEU A 41 7.05 6.93 6.81
N ARG A 42 6.81 8.03 7.51
CA ARG A 42 7.61 9.27 7.37
C ARG A 42 8.64 9.33 8.48
N THR A 43 9.80 9.92 8.18
CA THR A 43 10.88 10.13 9.16
C THR A 43 11.11 11.60 9.45
N ASP A 44 11.84 11.88 10.51
CA ASP A 44 12.30 13.22 10.91
C ASP A 44 13.46 13.77 10.07
N ARG A 45 13.95 13.03 9.08
CA ARG A 45 15.12 13.46 8.29
C ARG A 45 14.79 14.61 7.35
N GLY A 46 15.69 15.61 7.29
CA GLY A 46 15.57 16.77 6.40
C GLY A 46 15.63 16.45 4.90
N ASP A 47 16.15 15.28 4.52
CA ASP A 47 16.14 14.77 3.14
C ASP A 47 14.81 14.11 2.73
N LYS A 48 13.82 14.10 3.63
CA LYS A 48 12.47 13.54 3.43
C LYS A 48 12.44 12.03 3.16
N LEU A 49 13.37 11.27 3.75
CA LEU A 49 13.34 9.81 3.72
C LEU A 49 11.97 9.27 4.21
N SER A 50 11.41 8.33 3.45
CA SER A 50 10.17 7.62 3.79
C SER A 50 10.24 6.15 3.39
N GLY A 51 9.52 5.31 4.13
CA GLY A 51 9.33 3.89 3.84
C GLY A 51 7.94 3.63 3.26
N HIS A 52 7.84 2.71 2.31
CA HIS A 52 6.61 2.39 1.58
C HIS A 52 6.39 0.88 1.59
N GLY A 53 5.15 0.45 1.85
CA GLY A 53 4.80 -0.97 1.92
C GLY A 53 3.33 -1.24 1.63
N LEU A 54 3.01 -2.48 1.29
CA LEU A 54 1.65 -2.94 1.04
C LEU A 54 1.48 -4.44 1.33
N THR A 55 0.24 -4.85 1.54
CA THR A 55 -0.22 -6.24 1.59
C THR A 55 -1.57 -6.40 0.92
#